data_AF-A0A938ARF0-F1
#
_entry.id   AF-A0A938ARF0-F1
#
_cell.length_a   1.000
_cell.length_b   1.000
_cell.length_c   1.000
_cell.angle_alpha   90.00
_cell.angle_beta   90.00
_cell.angle_gamma   90.00
#
_symmetry.space_group_name_H-M   'P 1'
#
loop_
_entity.id
_entity.type
_entity.pdbx_description
1 polymer ?
#
loop_
_entity_poly.entity_id
_entity_poly.type
_entity_poly.pdbx_seq_one_letter_code
_entity_poly.pdbx_strand_id
1 'polypeptide(L)'
;MTLQPTVYEQKLIRIVRRLPPERVTQVIDFAQFLESKLDEEESEEEIAADNARWDALLATDEAQRLLEKMADEALADMRAGRARPMIFTEDGEIAPG
;
A
#
# COMPACT_ATOMS: atom_id res chain seq x y z
N MET A 1 30.90 2.26 6.50
CA MET A 1 30.99 3.73 6.42
C MET A 1 29.96 4.28 7.40
N THR A 2 30.37 4.64 8.62
CA THR A 2 29.45 5.03 9.70
C THR A 2 28.93 6.46 9.44
N LEU A 3 27.64 6.59 9.18
CA LEU A 3 26.96 7.89 9.10
C LEU A 3 27.11 8.58 10.46
N GLN A 4 27.82 9.70 10.55
CA GLN A 4 27.83 10.52 11.76
C GLN A 4 26.50 11.28 11.82
N PRO A 5 25.56 10.92 12.73
CA PRO A 5 24.20 11.46 12.73
C PRO A 5 24.18 12.99 12.85
N THR A 6 25.16 13.52 13.57
CA THR A 6 25.34 14.94 13.88
C THR A 6 25.62 15.83 12.67
N VAL A 7 26.28 15.33 11.62
CA VAL A 7 26.60 16.13 10.42
C VAL A 7 25.36 16.32 9.54
N TYR A 8 24.55 15.26 9.39
CA TYR A 8 23.32 15.31 8.60
C TYR A 8 22.22 16.09 9.30
N GLU A 9 22.11 15.96 10.62
CA GLU A 9 21.21 16.77 11.44
C GLU A 9 21.50 18.27 11.30
N GLN A 10 22.76 18.68 11.43
CA GLN A 10 23.16 20.08 11.27
C GLN A 10 22.88 20.61 9.86
N LYS A 11 23.08 19.78 8.83
CA LYS A 11 22.77 20.12 7.45
C LYS A 11 21.26 20.31 7.25
N LEU A 12 20.44 19.43 7.81
CA LEU A 12 18.98 19.51 7.74
C LEU A 12 18.46 20.79 8.42
N ILE A 13 18.92 21.07 9.64
CA ILE A 13 18.55 22.29 10.39
C ILE A 13 18.92 23.56 9.60
N ARG A 14 20.09 23.58 8.95
CA ARG A 14 20.53 24.71 8.13
C ARG A 14 19.64 24.91 6.89
N ILE A 15 19.15 23.83 6.29
CA ILE A 15 18.24 23.88 5.14
C ILE A 15 16.88 24.41 5.59
N VAL A 16 16.28 23.80 6.62
CA VAL A 16 14.95 24.16 7.13
C VAL A 16 14.88 25.64 7.56
N ARG A 17 15.94 26.16 8.20
CA ARG A 17 16.01 27.58 8.62
C ARG A 17 16.00 28.60 7.47
N ARG A 18 16.28 28.17 6.24
CA ARG A 18 16.34 29.06 5.05
C ARG A 18 15.12 28.94 4.16
N LEU A 19 14.21 28.01 4.47
CA LEU A 19 13.04 27.74 3.66
C LEU A 19 11.84 28.57 4.12
N PRO A 20 10.96 28.98 3.18
CA PRO A 20 9.64 29.48 3.53
C PRO A 20 8.82 28.43 4.31
N PRO A 21 7.90 28.84 5.20
CA PRO A 21 7.12 27.93 6.04
C PRO A 21 6.44 26.80 5.25
N GLU A 22 5.91 27.08 4.07
CA GLU A 22 5.22 26.11 3.21
C GLU A 22 6.15 24.99 2.74
N ARG A 23 7.43 25.30 2.54
CA ARG A 23 8.46 24.33 2.16
C ARG A 23 8.99 23.57 3.37
N VAL A 24 8.96 24.16 4.56
CA VAL A 24 9.29 23.46 5.80
C VAL A 24 8.26 22.37 6.09
N THR A 25 6.98 22.65 5.91
CA THR A 25 5.91 21.64 6.04
C THR A 25 6.15 20.45 5.12
N GLN A 26 6.48 20.67 3.85
CA GLN A 26 6.78 19.59 2.89
C GLN A 26 7.97 18.70 3.34
N VAL A 27 8.98 19.29 3.97
CA VAL A 27 10.13 18.53 4.49
C VAL A 27 9.72 17.66 5.68
N ILE A 28 8.86 18.18 6.55
CA ILE A 28 8.32 17.44 7.70
C ILE A 28 7.43 16.29 7.21
N ASP A 29 6.50 16.57 6.29
CA ASP A 29 5.60 15.57 5.72
C ASP A 29 6.39 14.44 5.06
N PHE A 30 7.45 14.77 4.31
CA PHE A 30 8.31 13.78 3.68
C PHE A 30 9.11 12.97 4.71
N ALA A 31 9.61 13.60 5.78
CA ALA A 31 10.30 12.88 6.85
C ALA A 31 9.37 11.90 7.58
N GLN A 32 8.12 12.30 7.84
CA GLN A 32 7.10 11.43 8.44
C GLN A 32 6.71 10.28 7.52
N PHE A 33 6.62 10.53 6.20
CA PHE A 33 6.42 9.47 5.22
C PHE A 33 7.57 8.46 5.23
N LEU A 34 8.81 8.92 5.28
CA LEU A 34 9.97 8.01 5.37
C LEU A 34 9.95 7.22 6.69
N GLU A 35 9.56 7.85 7.80
CA GLU A 35 9.40 7.19 9.08
C GLU A 35 8.33 6.09 9.02
N SER A 36 7.18 6.34 8.37
CA SER A 36 6.14 5.31 8.20
C SER A 36 6.62 4.13 7.37
N LYS A 37 7.46 4.37 6.35
CA LYS A 37 8.03 3.31 5.51
C LYS A 37 9.03 2.40 6.23
N LEU A 38 9.61 2.84 7.35
CA LEU A 38 10.50 1.99 8.14
C LEU A 38 9.77 0.81 8.80
N ASP A 39 8.47 0.98 9.08
CA ASP A 39 7.63 -0.04 9.69
C ASP A 39 6.81 -0.85 8.66
N GLU A 40 6.81 -0.44 7.40
CA GLU A 40 5.99 -1.03 6.32
C GLU A 40 6.77 -2.02 5.42
N GLU A 41 8.08 -2.14 5.58
CA GLU A 41 8.87 -3.12 4.84
C GLU A 41 8.73 -4.50 5.50
N GLU A 42 7.71 -5.25 5.10
CA GLU A 42 7.66 -6.70 5.37
C GLU A 42 8.93 -7.34 4.78
N SER A 43 9.67 -8.04 5.63
CA SER A 43 10.79 -8.84 5.19
C SER A 43 10.33 -9.93 4.21
N GLU A 44 11.23 -10.39 3.33
CA GLU A 44 10.92 -11.51 2.43
C GLU A 44 10.46 -12.77 3.20
N GLU A 45 10.97 -12.95 4.43
CA GLU A 45 10.57 -14.04 5.33
C GLU A 45 9.14 -13.86 5.86
N GLU A 46 8.74 -12.63 6.20
CA GLU A 46 7.36 -12.31 6.61
C GLU A 46 6.39 -12.50 5.45
N ILE A 47 6.72 -12.00 4.26
CA ILE A 47 5.92 -12.20 3.04
C ILE A 47 5.75 -13.71 2.76
N ALA A 48 6.82 -14.50 2.87
CA ALA A 48 6.77 -15.94 2.64
C ALA A 48 5.90 -16.66 3.70
N ALA A 49 6.02 -16.28 4.98
CA ALA A 49 5.20 -16.83 6.05
C ALA A 49 3.72 -16.48 5.85
N ASP A 50 3.41 -15.25 5.46
CA ASP A 50 2.07 -14.77 5.17
C ASP A 50 1.45 -15.51 3.98
N ASN A 51 2.19 -15.64 2.89
CA ASN A 51 1.75 -16.43 1.73
C ASN A 51 1.48 -17.89 2.10
N ALA A 52 2.35 -18.53 2.90
CA ALA A 52 2.12 -19.90 3.35
C ALA A 52 0.85 -20.04 4.21
N ARG A 53 0.52 -19.04 5.04
CA ARG A 53 -0.74 -19.01 5.79
C ARG A 53 -1.94 -18.89 4.86
N TRP A 54 -1.86 -18.02 3.85
CA TRP A 54 -2.91 -17.88 2.84
C TRP A 54 -3.10 -19.16 2.04
N ASP A 55 -2.02 -19.78 1.57
CA ASP A 55 -2.06 -21.05 0.83
C ASP A 55 -2.73 -22.16 1.65
N ALA A 56 -2.38 -22.28 2.94
CA ALA A 56 -2.98 -23.25 3.83
C ALA A 56 -4.49 -23.02 4.03
N LEU A 57 -4.92 -21.76 4.18
CA LEU A 57 -6.33 -21.41 4.32
C LEU A 57 -7.10 -21.73 3.02
N LEU A 58 -6.55 -21.33 1.88
CA LEU A 58 -7.18 -21.50 0.56
C LEU A 58 -7.21 -22.95 0.10
N ALA A 59 -6.33 -23.82 0.61
CA ALA A 59 -6.35 -25.25 0.34
C ALA A 59 -7.51 -25.99 1.03
N THR A 60 -8.24 -25.36 1.94
CA THR A 60 -9.36 -26.01 2.65
C THR A 60 -10.61 -26.12 1.75
N ASP A 61 -11.33 -27.24 1.87
CA ASP A 61 -12.62 -27.42 1.18
C ASP A 61 -13.65 -26.34 1.53
N GLU A 62 -13.60 -25.84 2.77
CA GLU A 62 -14.49 -24.78 3.24
C GLU A 62 -14.21 -23.47 2.49
N ALA A 63 -12.93 -23.07 2.37
CA ALA A 63 -12.53 -21.89 1.62
C ALA A 63 -12.91 -22.03 0.13
N GLN A 64 -12.70 -23.20 -0.47
CA GLN A 64 -13.08 -23.44 -1.87
C GLN A 64 -14.58 -23.27 -2.09
N ARG A 65 -15.43 -23.90 -1.26
CA ARG A 65 -16.89 -23.75 -1.37
C ARG A 65 -17.35 -22.31 -1.15
N LEU A 66 -16.70 -21.59 -0.22
CA LEU A 66 -17.03 -20.20 0.04
C LEU A 66 -16.68 -19.31 -1.16
N LEU A 67 -15.51 -19.50 -1.75
CA LEU A 67 -15.07 -18.76 -2.94
C LEU A 67 -15.94 -19.06 -4.16
N GLU A 68 -16.30 -20.32 -4.38
CA GLU A 68 -17.24 -20.72 -5.44
C GLU A 68 -18.58 -19.98 -5.27
N LYS A 69 -19.13 -19.97 -4.06
CA LYS A 69 -20.36 -19.25 -3.76
C LYS A 69 -20.23 -17.75 -4.03
N MET A 70 -19.13 -17.12 -3.59
CA MET A 70 -18.89 -15.69 -3.84
C MET A 70 -18.76 -15.39 -5.34
N ALA A 71 -18.13 -16.28 -6.11
CA ALA A 71 -18.00 -16.14 -7.55
C ALA A 71 -19.37 -16.24 -8.24
N ASP A 72 -20.22 -17.19 -7.83
CA ASP A 72 -21.58 -17.33 -8.34
C ASP A 72 -22.45 -16.11 -8.03
N GLU A 73 -22.36 -15.56 -6.81
CA GLU A 73 -23.05 -14.34 -6.40
C GLU A 73 -22.60 -13.13 -7.24
N ALA A 74 -21.28 -12.95 -7.42
CA ALA A 74 -20.74 -11.88 -8.25
C ALA A 74 -21.19 -11.99 -9.72
N LEU A 75 -21.20 -13.20 -10.28
CA LEU A 75 -21.70 -13.44 -11.64
C LEU A 75 -23.20 -13.15 -11.75
N ALA A 76 -23.99 -13.51 -10.74
CA ALA A 76 -25.41 -13.23 -10.70
C ALA A 76 -25.69 -11.71 -10.63
N ASP A 77 -24.93 -10.98 -9.81
CA ASP A 77 -24.99 -9.51 -9.72
C ASP A 77 -24.62 -8.84 -11.03
N MET A 78 -23.55 -9.30 -11.69
CA MET A 78 -23.15 -8.81 -13.00
C MET A 78 -24.25 -9.03 -14.06
N ARG A 79 -24.81 -10.24 -14.13
CA ARG A 79 -25.91 -10.58 -15.06
C ARG A 79 -27.19 -9.78 -14.77
N ALA A 80 -27.43 -9.45 -13.50
CA ALA A 80 -28.55 -8.62 -13.09
C ALA A 80 -28.31 -7.11 -13.26
N GLY A 81 -27.14 -6.69 -13.76
CA GLY A 81 -26.78 -5.29 -13.92
C GLY A 81 -26.57 -4.53 -12.60
N ARG A 82 -26.32 -5.25 -11.49
CA ARG A 82 -26.01 -4.66 -10.17
C ARG A 82 -24.53 -4.38 -9.98
N ALA A 83 -23.66 -4.98 -10.79
CA ALA A 83 -22.24 -4.71 -10.77
C ALA A 83 -21.95 -3.31 -11.36
N ARG A 84 -21.01 -2.58 -10.73
CA ARG A 84 -20.52 -1.30 -11.27
C ARG A 84 -19.48 -1.56 -12.36
N PRO A 85 -19.55 -0.86 -13.51
CA PRO A 85 -18.52 -0.99 -14.53
C PRO A 85 -17.19 -0.45 -13.99
N MET A 86 -16.09 -1.14 -14.32
CA MET A 86 -14.75 -0.65 -14.08
C MET A 86 -14.27 0.05 -15.35
N ILE A 87 -14.05 1.36 -15.29
CA ILE A 87 -13.57 2.15 -16.43
C ILE A 87 -12.07 2.33 -16.27
N PHE A 88 -11.30 2.01 -17.31
CA PHE A 88 -9.88 2.31 -17.37
C PHE A 88 -9.66 3.57 -18.21
N THR A 89 -8.87 4.50 -17.68
CA THR A 89 -8.42 5.69 -18.41
C THR A 89 -7.35 5.32 -19.45
N GLU A 90 -7.04 6.23 -20.37
CA GLU A 90 -5.97 6.03 -21.37
C GLU A 90 -4.60 5.80 -20.71
N ASP A 91 -4.40 6.33 -19.49
CA ASP A 91 -3.19 6.16 -18.68
C ASP A 91 -3.19 4.88 -17.83
N GLY A 92 -4.27 4.08 -17.90
CA GLY A 92 -4.42 2.81 -17.18
C GLY A 92 -4.95 2.91 -15.75
N GLU A 93 -5.35 4.10 -15.30
CA GLU A 93 -5.98 4.29 -13.98
C GLU A 93 -7.46 3.87 -13.98
N ILE A 94 -7.98 3.47 -12.82
CA ILE A 94 -9.40 3.13 -12.64
C ILE A 94 -10.20 4.40 -12.37
N ALA A 95 -11.17 4.71 -13.23
CA ALA A 95 -12.13 5.79 -13.07
C ALA A 95 -13.48 5.29 -12.52
N PRO A 96 -14.25 6.15 -11.82
CA PRO A 96 -15.60 5.81 -11.41
C PRO A 96 -16.47 5.45 -12.61
N GLY A 97 -17.14 4.30 -12.52
CA GLY A 97 -18.14 3.83 -13.48
C GLY A 97 -19.53 4.41 -13.26
#